data_AF-A0A3D0S2J1-F1
#
_entry.id   AF-A0A3D0S2J1-F1
#
_cell.length_a   1.000
_cell.length_b   1.000
_cell.length_c   1.000
_cell.angle_alpha   90.00
_cell.angle_beta   90.00
_cell.angle_gamma   90.00
#
_symmetry.space_group_name_H-M   'P 1'
#
loop_
_entity.id
_entity.type
_entity.pdbx_description
1 polymer ?
#
loop_
_entity_poly.entity_id
_entity_poly.type
_entity_poly.pdbx_seq_one_letter_code
_entity_poly.pdbx_strand_id
1 'polypeptide(L)' 'TPGSDSFGVQFADDELRAVVEAAHEAGLQVLAHAHSLAGIRHAVAARVDGIEHFTGITAEGLQLPDDLLEEVAAAA' A
#
# COMPACT_ATOMS: atom_id res chain seq x y z
N THR A 1 -13.36 -11.66 -1.56
CA THR A 1 -13.80 -12.94 -0.95
C THR A 1 -14.93 -12.65 0.01
N PRO A 2 -16.03 -13.44 0.04
CA PRO A 2 -17.13 -13.19 0.96
C PRO A 2 -16.65 -13.11 2.41
N GLY A 3 -17.06 -12.06 3.13
CA GLY A 3 -16.70 -11.84 4.54
C GLY A 3 -15.31 -11.23 4.79
N SER A 4 -14.52 -10.96 3.75
CA SER A 4 -13.25 -10.23 3.91
C SER A 4 -13.48 -8.75 4.21
N ASP A 5 -12.62 -8.20 5.05
CA ASP A 5 -12.52 -6.75 5.22
C ASP A 5 -11.79 -6.14 4.02
N SER A 6 -12.55 -5.47 3.15
CA SER A 6 -12.03 -4.79 1.96
C SER A 6 -11.59 -3.35 2.23
N PHE A 7 -11.84 -2.82 3.42
CA PHE A 7 -11.51 -1.45 3.81
C PHE A 7 -10.28 -1.39 4.71
N GLY A 8 -10.01 -2.46 5.44
CA GLY A 8 -8.90 -2.57 6.39
C GLY A 8 -7.53 -2.78 5.76
N VAL A 9 -6.56 -2.92 6.66
CA VAL A 9 -5.17 -3.27 6.39
C VAL A 9 -4.90 -4.69 6.87
N GLN A 10 -4.10 -5.45 6.12
CA GLN A 10 -3.84 -6.86 6.41
C GLN A 10 -2.56 -7.09 7.21
N PHE A 11 -1.66 -6.10 7.22
CA PHE A 11 -0.35 -6.17 7.85
C PHE A 11 -0.13 -4.89 8.66
N ALA A 12 0.59 -5.03 9.77
CA ALA A 12 1.10 -3.89 10.52
C ALA A 12 2.28 -3.23 9.77
N ASP A 13 2.58 -1.99 10.11
CA ASP A 13 3.62 -1.19 9.43
C ASP A 13 5.02 -1.80 9.58
N ASP A 14 5.30 -2.39 10.73
CA ASP A 14 6.57 -3.07 11.01
C ASP A 14 6.69 -4.38 10.22
N GLU A 15 5.59 -5.11 10.03
CA GLU A 15 5.56 -6.30 9.17
C GLU A 15 5.83 -5.95 7.70
N LEU A 16 5.18 -4.90 7.17
CA LEU A 16 5.42 -4.44 5.79
C LEU A 16 6.86 -3.98 5.60
N ARG A 17 7.37 -3.16 6.53
CA ARG A 17 8.75 -2.67 6.46
C ARG A 17 9.76 -3.81 6.56
N ALA A 18 9.53 -4.81 7.41
CA ALA A 18 10.41 -5.98 7.50
C ALA A 18 10.48 -6.77 6.18
N VAL A 19 9.37 -6.90 5.46
CA VAL A 19 9.34 -7.53 4.13
C VAL A 19 10.12 -6.71 3.11
N VAL A 20 9.93 -5.39 3.09
CA VAL A 20 10.64 -4.48 2.17
C VAL A 20 12.14 -4.51 2.44
N GLU A 21 12.56 -4.36 3.69
CA GLU A 21 13.97 -4.43 4.09
C GLU A 21 14.61 -5.75 3.68
N ALA A 22 13.98 -6.89 3.99
CA ALA A 22 14.52 -8.21 3.63
C ALA A 22 14.60 -8.44 2.12
N ALA A 23 13.61 -7.98 1.35
CA ALA A 23 13.62 -8.08 -0.10
C ALA A 23 14.72 -7.21 -0.73
N HIS A 24 14.87 -5.97 -0.26
CA HIS A 24 15.90 -5.04 -0.73
C HIS A 24 17.31 -5.54 -0.39
N GLU A 25 17.52 -6.13 0.80
CA GLU A 25 18.79 -6.80 1.16
C GLU A 25 19.13 -7.96 0.20
N ALA A 26 18.10 -8.65 -0.32
CA ALA A 26 18.25 -9.69 -1.33
C ALA A 26 18.33 -9.16 -2.77
N GLY A 27 18.28 -7.84 -2.98
CA GLY A 27 18.29 -7.21 -4.30
C GLY A 27 17.00 -7.42 -5.11
N LEU A 28 15.87 -7.63 -4.43
CA LEU A 28 14.55 -7.86 -5.02
C LEU A 28 13.64 -6.65 -4.79
N GLN A 29 12.69 -6.44 -5.71
CA GLN A 29 11.63 -5.42 -5.56
C GLN A 29 10.40 -6.00 -4.84
N VAL A 30 9.63 -5.13 -4.21
CA VAL A 30 8.36 -5.45 -3.54
C VAL A 30 7.21 -4.68 -4.19
N LEU A 31 6.21 -5.43 -4.65
CA LEU A 31 4.94 -4.85 -5.12
C LEU A 31 3.83 -5.22 -4.13
N ALA A 32 3.15 -4.21 -3.59
CA ALA A 32 2.02 -4.40 -2.68
C ALA A 32 0.70 -4.46 -3.43
N HIS A 33 -0.09 -5.50 -3.19
CA HIS A 33 -1.48 -5.55 -3.61
C HIS A 33 -2.34 -4.73 -2.65
N ALA A 34 -2.89 -3.60 -3.09
CA ALA A 34 -3.71 -2.75 -2.23
C ALA A 34 -4.91 -2.13 -2.98
N HIS A 35 -6.11 -2.40 -2.44
CA HIS A 35 -7.34 -1.75 -2.88
C HIS A 35 -7.80 -0.65 -1.93
N SER A 36 -7.71 -0.86 -0.60
CA SER A 36 -8.16 0.13 0.39
C SER A 36 -7.26 1.35 0.42
N LEU A 37 -7.82 2.53 0.67
CA LEU A 37 -7.03 3.76 0.84
C LEU A 37 -6.03 3.62 2.00
N ALA A 38 -6.45 2.99 3.09
CA ALA A 38 -5.59 2.71 4.23
C ALA A 38 -4.40 1.80 3.83
N GLY A 39 -4.67 0.70 3.12
CA GLY A 39 -3.62 -0.21 2.64
C GLY A 39 -2.63 0.46 1.69
N ILE A 40 -3.12 1.34 0.81
CA ILE A 40 -2.27 2.12 -0.08
C ILE A 40 -1.31 3.02 0.73
N ARG A 41 -1.82 3.77 1.72
CA ARG A 41 -0.98 4.64 2.56
C ARG A 41 0.07 3.85 3.34
N HIS A 42 -0.29 2.68 3.87
CA HIS A 42 0.66 1.79 4.54
C HIS A 42 1.75 1.30 3.59
N ALA A 43 1.39 0.92 2.35
CA ALA A 43 2.35 0.50 1.34
C ALA A 43 3.32 1.63 0.96
N VAL A 44 2.82 2.85 0.75
CA VAL A 44 3.66 4.04 0.50
C VAL A 44 4.61 4.30 1.66
N ALA A 45 4.11 4.30 2.90
CA ALA A 45 4.91 4.52 4.09
C ALA A 45 6.01 3.44 4.28
N ALA A 46 5.71 2.20 3.92
CA ALA A 46 6.67 1.09 3.93
C ALA A 46 7.69 1.14 2.80
N ARG A 47 7.56 2.09 1.84
CA ARG A 47 8.44 2.28 0.69
C ARG A 47 8.53 1.06 -0.23
N VAL A 48 7.39 0.46 -0.53
CA VAL A 48 7.31 -0.56 -1.59
C VAL A 48 7.68 0.05 -2.94
N ASP A 49 8.22 -0.78 -3.85
CA ASP A 49 8.64 -0.35 -5.18
C ASP A 49 7.45 -0.13 -6.14
N GLY A 50 6.30 -0.72 -5.82
CA GLY A 50 5.07 -0.55 -6.60
C GLY A 50 3.82 -0.94 -5.83
N ILE A 51 2.68 -0.38 -6.25
CA ILE A 51 1.36 -0.70 -5.70
C ILE A 51 0.47 -1.18 -6.83
N GLU A 52 -0.01 -2.42 -6.70
CA GLU A 52 -0.96 -3.03 -7.61
C GLU A 52 -2.40 -2.60 -7.27
N HIS A 53 -3.20 -2.42 -8.33
CA HIS A 53 -4.59 -1.91 -8.33
C HIS A 53 -4.80 -0.46 -7.94
N PHE A 54 -4.23 0.00 -6.81
CA PHE A 54 -4.29 1.40 -6.37
C PHE A 54 -5.71 2.01 -6.43
N THR A 55 -6.72 1.27 -5.94
CA THR A 55 -8.15 1.59 -6.18
C THR A 55 -8.71 2.68 -5.27
N GLY A 56 -8.22 2.79 -4.02
CA GLY A 56 -8.66 3.81 -3.07
C GLY A 56 -10.00 3.54 -2.40
N ILE A 57 -10.34 2.29 -2.07
CA ILE A 57 -11.63 1.95 -1.44
C ILE A 57 -11.68 2.50 0.00
N THR A 58 -12.75 3.22 0.33
CA THR A 58 -13.15 3.66 1.68
C THR A 58 -14.61 3.29 1.96
N ALA A 59 -15.07 3.50 3.19
CA ALA A 59 -16.48 3.29 3.55
C ALA A 59 -17.42 4.28 2.83
N GLU A 60 -16.89 5.42 2.40
CA GLU A 60 -17.58 6.50 1.71
C GLU A 60 -17.52 6.39 0.17
N GLY A 61 -16.69 5.50 -0.37
CA GLY A 61 -16.56 5.27 -1.81
C GLY A 61 -15.12 5.12 -2.27
N LEU A 62 -14.87 5.40 -3.55
CA LEU A 62 -13.51 5.41 -4.11
C LEU A 62 -12.88 6.79 -3.93
N GLN A 63 -11.73 6.85 -3.27
CA GLN A 63 -11.00 8.07 -2.98
C GLN A 63 -9.49 7.88 -3.20
N LEU A 64 -8.90 8.78 -3.98
CA LEU A 64 -7.46 8.96 -4.11
C LEU A 64 -7.17 10.45 -3.85
N PRO A 65 -6.86 10.81 -2.59
CA PRO A 65 -6.57 12.19 -2.22
C PRO A 65 -5.33 12.76 -2.93
N ASP A 66 -5.35 14.05 -3.26
CA ASP A 66 -4.25 14.72 -3.97
C ASP A 66 -2.91 14.61 -3.22
N ASP A 67 -2.93 14.70 -1.88
CA ASP A 67 -1.72 14.55 -1.04
C ASP A 67 -1.05 13.19 -1.23
N LEU A 68 -1.85 12.13 -1.34
CA LEU A 68 -1.35 10.77 -1.58
C LEU A 68 -0.77 10.64 -2.99
N LEU A 69 -1.43 11.24 -3.98
CA LEU A 69 -0.94 11.22 -5.37
C LEU A 69 0.39 11.96 -5.50
N GLU A 70 0.51 13.11 -4.84
CA GLU A 70 1.75 13.88 -4.79
C GLU A 70 2.88 13.10 -4.10
N GLU A 71 2.59 12.44 -2.97
CA GLU A 71 3.56 11.60 -2.26
C GLU A 71 4.07 10.46 -3.14
N VAL A 72 3.17 9.74 -3.82
CA VAL A 72 3.51 8.64 -4.74
C VAL A 72 4.32 9.16 -5.93
N ALA A 73 3.94 10.30 -6.50
CA ALA A 73 4.66 10.91 -7.62
C ALA A 73 6.08 11.38 -7.23
N ALA A 74 6.28 11.79 -5.98
CA ALA A 74 7.58 12.19 -5.46
C ALA A 74 8.49 10.99 -5.10
N ALA A 75 7.91 9.79 -4.93
CA ALA A 75 8.64 8.56 -4.61
C ALA A 75 9.16 7.82 -5.85
N ALA A 76 8.80 8.27 -7.06
CA ALA A 76 9.19 7.68 -8.35
C ALA A 76 10.54 8.18 -8.89
#